data_AF-A0A6A4KLC3-F1
#
_entry.id   AF-A0A6A4KLC3-F1
#
_cell.length_a   1.000
_cell.length_b   1.000
_cell.length_c   1.000
_cell.angle_alpha   90.00
_cell.angle_beta   90.00
_cell.angle_gamma   90.00
#
_symmetry.space_group_name_H-M   'P 1'
#
loop_
_entity.id
_entity.type
_entity.pdbx_description
1 polymer ?
#
loop_
_entity_poly.entity_id
_entity_poly.type
_entity_poly.pdbx_seq_one_letter_code
_entity_poly.pdbx_strand_id
1 'polypeptide(L)'
;MGLWVRCNLAVLLLNIIAIELANVHKCSGECDLFQGSWVRDPSYPLYNSTTCPFIEKEFDCQKNGRPDRDYLQYRWQPTGCNLERYLFRHTIPLFIHRDIKSYLGYGVEVMLDRNVYLVDIRKESKGRILKLDSIEDGKNWRGMDMMIFNTWHWWGYRGAHQPLMGLYSSGRSGDEGHGSDGCVREGAGYMG
;
A
#
# COMPACT_ATOMS: atom_id res chain seq x y z
N MET A 1 -32.81 47.73 25.33
CA MET A 1 -33.43 46.68 24.50
C MET A 1 -32.56 46.21 23.32
N GLY A 2 -31.25 46.53 23.26
CA GLY A 2 -30.39 46.20 22.09
C GLY A 2 -29.43 45.00 22.24
N LEU A 3 -29.16 44.55 23.47
CA LEU A 3 -28.21 43.44 23.72
C LEU A 3 -28.84 42.06 23.49
N TRP A 4 -30.13 41.91 23.82
CA TRP A 4 -30.90 40.67 23.64
C TRP A 4 -31.12 40.31 22.17
N VAL A 5 -31.34 41.31 21.30
CA VAL A 5 -31.55 41.08 19.86
C VAL A 5 -30.24 40.66 19.18
N ARG A 6 -29.10 41.23 19.60
CA ARG A 6 -27.77 40.88 19.08
C ARG A 6 -27.33 39.47 19.45
N CYS A 7 -27.66 39.01 20.66
CA CYS A 7 -27.34 37.64 21.10
C CYS A 7 -28.14 36.60 20.29
N ASN A 8 -29.42 36.87 20.03
CA ASN A 8 -30.27 35.99 19.20
C ASN A 8 -29.79 35.90 17.74
N LEU A 9 -29.36 37.02 17.14
CA LEU A 9 -28.79 37.03 15.79
C LEU A 9 -27.45 36.29 15.71
N ALA A 10 -26.59 36.43 16.73
CA ALA A 10 -25.32 35.70 16.78
C ALA A 10 -25.53 34.19 16.94
N VAL A 11 -26.48 33.77 17.77
CA VAL A 11 -26.85 32.36 17.92
C VAL A 11 -27.47 31.82 16.63
N LEU A 12 -28.32 32.60 15.95
CA LEU A 12 -28.90 32.21 14.66
C LEU A 12 -27.80 32.05 13.60
N LEU A 13 -26.85 33.00 13.51
CA LEU A 13 -25.71 32.92 12.60
C LEU A 13 -24.78 31.76 12.91
N LEU A 14 -24.48 31.49 14.19
CA LEU A 14 -23.67 30.33 14.60
C LEU A 14 -24.35 29.01 14.27
N ASN A 15 -25.68 28.92 14.43
CA ASN A 15 -26.44 27.74 14.02
C ASN A 15 -26.50 27.60 12.49
N ILE A 16 -26.67 28.69 11.74
CA ILE A 16 -26.63 28.67 10.26
C ILE A 16 -25.24 28.24 9.77
N ILE A 17 -24.16 28.80 10.33
CA ILE A 17 -22.78 28.41 10.00
C ILE A 17 -22.53 26.94 10.38
N ALA A 18 -23.03 26.46 11.52
CA ALA A 18 -22.94 25.06 11.91
C ALA A 18 -23.71 24.12 10.96
N ILE A 19 -24.87 24.54 10.47
CA ILE A 19 -25.68 23.79 9.49
C ILE A 19 -24.98 23.74 8.13
N GLU A 20 -24.39 24.85 7.67
CA GLU A 20 -23.59 24.87 6.43
C GLU A 20 -22.32 24.01 6.56
N LEU A 21 -21.60 24.07 7.69
CA LEU A 21 -20.44 23.20 7.97
C LEU A 21 -20.83 21.71 8.06
N ALA A 22 -22.00 21.39 8.62
CA ALA A 22 -22.50 20.02 8.69
C ALA A 22 -22.94 19.48 7.31
N ASN A 23 -23.45 20.35 6.42
CA ASN A 23 -23.78 19.99 5.05
C ASN A 23 -22.55 19.79 4.15
N VAL A 24 -21.43 20.47 4.44
CA VAL A 24 -20.14 20.25 3.76
C VAL A 24 -19.55 18.86 4.08
N HIS A 25 -19.92 18.26 5.23
CA HIS A 25 -19.46 16.93 5.65
C HIS A 25 -20.45 15.79 5.32
N LYS A 26 -21.42 15.99 4.44
CA LYS A 26 -22.24 14.87 3.94
C LYS A 26 -21.64 14.31 2.65
N CYS A 27 -20.58 13.52 2.79
CA CYS A 27 -20.31 12.49 1.80
C CYS A 27 -21.52 11.56 1.79
N SER A 28 -22.26 11.59 0.68
CA SER A 28 -23.44 10.77 0.44
C SER A 28 -23.07 9.29 0.45
N GLY A 29 -23.48 8.56 1.49
CA GLY A 29 -23.23 7.13 1.59
C GLY A 29 -21.75 6.79 1.84
N GLU A 30 -21.53 5.65 2.46
CA GLU A 30 -20.20 5.07 2.63
C GLU A 30 -19.63 4.79 1.23
N CYS A 31 -18.74 5.64 0.73
CA CYS A 31 -18.09 5.41 -0.56
C CYS A 31 -17.06 4.29 -0.39
N ASP A 32 -17.44 3.07 -0.76
CA ASP A 32 -16.51 1.95 -0.82
C ASP A 32 -15.55 2.17 -2.00
N LEU A 33 -14.31 2.54 -1.68
CA LEU A 33 -13.25 2.79 -2.66
C LEU A 33 -12.87 1.54 -3.46
N PHE A 34 -13.23 0.35 -2.98
CA PHE A 34 -12.91 -0.94 -3.59
C PHE A 34 -14.05 -1.48 -4.47
N GLN A 35 -15.23 -0.85 -4.47
CA GLN A 35 -16.35 -1.19 -5.34
C GLN A 35 -16.53 -0.16 -6.46
N GLY A 36 -16.41 -0.60 -7.70
CA GLY A 36 -16.37 0.31 -8.84
C GLY A 36 -16.19 -0.39 -10.17
N SER A 37 -15.82 0.39 -11.18
CA SER A 37 -15.51 -0.12 -12.50
C SER A 37 -14.32 0.62 -13.11
N TRP A 38 -13.65 -0.06 -14.04
CA TRP A 38 -12.65 0.57 -14.89
C TRP A 38 -13.35 1.35 -16.00
N VAL A 39 -13.13 2.66 -16.02
CA VAL A 39 -13.67 3.55 -17.05
C VAL A 39 -12.54 4.14 -17.88
N ARG A 40 -12.77 4.28 -19.19
CA ARG A 40 -11.81 4.91 -20.09
C ARG A 40 -11.80 6.41 -19.84
N ASP A 41 -10.60 6.98 -19.68
CA ASP A 41 -10.36 8.40 -19.47
C ASP A 41 -9.31 8.92 -20.46
N PRO A 42 -9.68 9.80 -21.41
CA PRO A 42 -8.75 10.37 -22.38
C PRO A 42 -7.61 11.20 -21.78
N SER A 43 -7.76 11.64 -20.53
CA SER A 43 -6.76 12.45 -19.84
C SER A 43 -5.62 11.63 -19.19
N TYR A 44 -5.67 10.30 -19.31
CA TYR A 44 -4.62 9.37 -18.92
C TYR A 44 -3.67 9.05 -20.09
N PRO A 45 -2.41 8.62 -19.83
CA PRO A 45 -1.83 8.27 -18.52
C PRO A 45 -1.45 9.50 -17.67
N LEU A 46 -1.29 9.29 -16.36
CA LEU A 46 -0.88 10.34 -15.41
C LEU A 46 0.58 10.80 -15.59
N TYR A 47 1.41 9.97 -16.22
CA TYR A 47 2.81 10.27 -16.49
C TYR A 47 3.25 9.62 -17.80
N ASN A 48 4.27 10.18 -18.43
CA ASN A 48 4.92 9.56 -19.57
C ASN A 48 6.04 8.63 -19.09
N SER A 49 5.86 7.31 -19.27
CA SER A 49 6.85 6.32 -18.85
C SER A 49 8.18 6.47 -19.57
N THR A 50 8.19 6.91 -20.83
CA THR A 50 9.40 7.06 -21.64
C THR A 50 10.34 8.13 -21.08
N THR A 51 9.80 9.16 -20.43
CA THR A 51 10.58 10.27 -19.84
C THR A 51 10.97 10.01 -18.38
N CYS A 52 10.51 8.93 -17.76
CA CYS A 52 10.83 8.63 -16.37
C CYS A 52 12.12 7.79 -16.28
N PRO A 53 13.24 8.34 -15.75
CA PRO A 53 14.51 7.64 -15.72
C PRO A 53 14.60 6.58 -14.61
N PHE A 54 13.59 6.49 -13.75
CA PHE A 54 13.60 5.62 -12.56
C PHE A 54 12.77 4.35 -12.70
N ILE A 55 12.12 4.14 -13.84
CA ILE A 55 11.38 2.91 -14.12
C ILE A 55 12.41 1.82 -14.41
N GLU A 56 12.42 0.76 -13.60
CA GLU A 56 13.27 -0.40 -13.85
C GLU A 56 12.89 -1.06 -15.18
N LYS A 57 13.86 -1.65 -15.87
CA LYS A 57 13.68 -2.17 -17.24
C LYS A 57 12.55 -3.20 -17.30
N GLU A 58 12.40 -4.00 -16.26
CA GLU A 58 11.40 -5.05 -16.08
C GLU A 58 9.97 -4.51 -16.12
N PHE A 59 9.77 -3.23 -15.80
CA PHE A 59 8.45 -2.59 -15.74
C PHE A 59 8.16 -1.62 -16.90
N ASP A 60 9.15 -1.32 -17.76
CA ASP A 60 8.96 -0.39 -18.88
C ASP A 60 8.42 -1.09 -20.14
N CYS A 61 7.14 -1.45 -20.13
CA CYS A 61 6.50 -2.17 -21.24
C CYS A 61 6.65 -1.45 -22.59
N GLN A 62 6.60 -0.12 -22.60
CA GLN A 62 6.70 0.67 -23.83
C GLN A 62 8.12 0.62 -24.41
N LYS A 63 9.16 0.77 -23.58
CA LYS A 63 10.55 0.56 -24.05
C LYS A 63 10.84 -0.90 -24.41
N ASN A 64 10.13 -1.84 -23.79
CA ASN A 64 10.22 -3.27 -24.10
C ASN A 64 9.42 -3.68 -25.35
N GLY A 65 8.84 -2.74 -26.09
CA GLY A 65 8.25 -2.99 -27.41
C GLY A 65 6.78 -3.39 -27.42
N ARG A 66 6.04 -3.21 -26.31
CA ARG A 66 4.59 -3.44 -26.30
C ARG A 66 3.88 -2.44 -27.23
N PRO A 67 3.13 -2.90 -28.26
CA PRO A 67 2.60 -2.02 -29.29
C PRO A 67 1.29 -1.31 -28.89
N ASP A 68 0.45 -1.94 -28.06
CA ASP A 68 -0.83 -1.38 -27.63
C ASP A 68 -0.64 -0.35 -26.50
N ARG A 69 -1.53 0.64 -26.46
CA ARG A 69 -1.51 1.74 -25.44
C ARG A 69 -2.82 1.93 -24.71
N ASP A 70 -3.85 1.16 -25.06
CA ASP A 70 -5.19 1.33 -24.49
C ASP A 70 -5.24 1.04 -22.98
N TYR A 71 -4.37 0.15 -22.50
CA TYR A 71 -4.25 -0.16 -21.08
C TYR A 71 -3.85 1.06 -20.22
N LEU A 72 -3.21 2.07 -20.83
CA LEU A 72 -2.81 3.29 -20.14
C LEU A 72 -3.97 4.27 -19.94
N GLN A 73 -5.12 4.06 -20.59
CA GLN A 73 -6.23 5.02 -20.65
C GLN A 73 -7.39 4.66 -19.71
N TYR A 74 -7.19 3.72 -18.78
CA TYR A 74 -8.22 3.34 -17.82
C TYR A 74 -7.95 3.94 -16.44
N ARG A 75 -9.01 4.41 -15.79
CA ARG A 75 -9.01 4.79 -14.38
C ARG A 75 -10.06 4.02 -13.60
N TRP A 76 -9.79 3.79 -12.32
CA TRP A 76 -10.76 3.21 -11.40
C TRP A 76 -11.79 4.27 -10.98
N GLN A 77 -13.08 3.95 -11.04
CA GLN A 77 -14.19 4.80 -10.62
C GLN A 77 -15.03 4.08 -9.57
N PRO A 78 -14.94 4.48 -8.29
CA PRO A 78 -15.81 3.95 -7.24
C PRO A 78 -17.29 4.24 -7.50
N THR A 79 -18.16 3.34 -7.04
CA THR A 79 -19.62 3.47 -7.13
C THR A 79 -20.10 4.30 -5.95
N GLY A 80 -20.21 5.63 -6.12
CA GLY A 80 -20.77 6.51 -5.09
C GLY A 80 -19.92 7.74 -4.76
N CYS A 81 -18.69 7.83 -5.26
CA CYS A 81 -17.91 9.06 -5.18
C CYS A 81 -16.92 9.18 -6.34
N ASN A 82 -16.45 10.40 -6.58
CA ASN A 82 -15.37 10.68 -7.51
C ASN A 82 -14.07 10.81 -6.74
N LEU A 83 -13.04 10.07 -7.18
CA LEU A 83 -11.69 10.25 -6.67
C LEU A 83 -11.11 11.56 -7.18
N GLU A 84 -10.64 12.40 -6.26
CA GLU A 84 -9.90 13.60 -6.63
C GLU A 84 -8.60 13.23 -7.33
N ARG A 85 -8.34 13.89 -8.46
CA ARG A 85 -7.12 13.67 -9.23
C ARG A 85 -6.03 14.61 -8.72
N TYR A 86 -5.03 14.04 -8.06
CA TYR A 86 -3.82 14.75 -7.71
C TYR A 86 -2.77 14.60 -8.81
N LEU A 87 -2.56 15.68 -9.57
CA LEU A 87 -1.44 15.78 -10.50
C LEU A 87 -0.21 16.23 -9.75
N PHE A 88 0.69 15.31 -9.42
CA PHE A 88 2.02 15.68 -8.97
C PHE A 88 2.74 16.38 -10.12
N ARG A 89 3.12 17.64 -9.91
CA ARG A 89 3.99 18.33 -10.86
C ARG A 89 5.33 17.60 -10.85
N HIS A 90 5.68 16.99 -11.99
CA HIS A 90 6.89 16.18 -12.15
C HIS A 90 8.09 16.92 -11.60
N THR A 91 8.53 16.51 -10.43
CA THR A 91 9.75 16.99 -9.81
C THR A 91 10.67 15.79 -9.79
N ILE A 92 11.82 15.92 -10.44
CA ILE A 92 12.85 14.88 -10.43
C ILE A 92 13.30 14.73 -8.97
N PRO A 93 13.36 13.52 -8.41
CA PRO A 93 13.92 13.31 -7.07
C PRO A 93 15.34 13.89 -7.06
N LEU A 94 15.61 14.73 -6.08
CA LEU A 94 16.90 15.43 -6.00
C LEU A 94 18.01 14.51 -5.47
N PHE A 95 17.64 13.41 -4.83
CA PHE A 95 18.58 12.45 -4.28
C PHE A 95 18.05 11.02 -4.38
N ILE A 96 18.93 10.10 -4.75
CA ILE A 96 18.66 8.65 -4.76
C ILE A 96 19.80 7.99 -4.00
N HIS A 97 19.45 7.29 -2.92
CA HIS A 97 20.41 6.50 -2.16
C HIS A 97 19.83 5.12 -1.92
N ARG A 98 20.43 4.11 -2.56
CA ARG A 98 19.92 2.73 -2.59
C ARG A 98 18.46 2.70 -3.05
N ASP A 99 17.53 2.45 -2.13
CA ASP A 99 16.10 2.30 -2.35
C ASP A 99 15.27 3.53 -1.92
N ILE A 100 15.93 4.60 -1.46
CA ILE A 100 15.29 5.84 -1.03
C ILE A 100 15.33 6.87 -2.17
N LYS A 101 14.16 7.47 -2.45
CA LYS A 101 13.97 8.57 -3.42
C LYS A 101 13.45 9.80 -2.67
N SER A 102 14.24 10.87 -2.62
CA SER A 102 13.87 12.10 -1.90
C SER A 102 13.32 13.18 -2.86
N TYR A 103 12.11 13.65 -2.58
CA TYR A 103 11.39 14.69 -3.31
C TYR A 103 11.32 15.97 -2.49
N LEU A 104 12.44 16.71 -2.41
CA LEU A 104 12.57 17.89 -1.53
C LEU A 104 11.54 19.00 -1.81
N GLY A 105 11.04 19.10 -3.05
CA GLY A 105 9.98 20.06 -3.41
C GLY A 105 8.64 19.81 -2.69
N TYR A 106 8.44 18.60 -2.17
CA TYR A 106 7.25 18.22 -1.40
C TYR A 106 7.57 17.86 0.06
N GLY A 107 8.85 17.84 0.44
CA GLY A 107 9.27 17.32 1.75
C GLY A 107 8.94 15.84 1.95
N VAL A 108 8.91 15.05 0.87
CA VAL A 108 8.56 13.63 0.89
C VAL A 108 9.75 12.77 0.53
N GLU A 109 9.94 11.68 1.26
CA GLU A 109 10.88 10.61 0.91
C GLU A 109 10.11 9.30 0.72
N VAL A 110 10.45 8.57 -0.35
CA VAL A 110 9.82 7.29 -0.68
C VAL A 110 10.89 6.21 -0.65
N MET A 111 10.65 5.16 0.13
CA MET A 111 11.54 4.00 0.23
C MET A 111 10.80 2.73 -0.17
N LEU A 112 11.44 1.90 -0.99
CA LEU A 112 10.96 0.54 -1.27
C LEU A 112 11.83 -0.47 -0.52
N ASP A 113 11.30 -1.06 0.54
CA ASP A 113 11.96 -2.17 1.23
C ASP A 113 11.48 -3.52 0.69
N ARG A 114 12.40 -4.31 0.09
CA ARG A 114 12.07 -5.58 -0.56
C ARG A 114 12.05 -6.73 0.46
N ASN A 115 11.13 -6.67 1.42
CA ASN A 115 10.86 -7.79 2.32
C ASN A 115 9.68 -8.63 1.83
N VAL A 116 9.99 -9.59 0.95
CA VAL A 116 9.02 -10.37 0.18
C VAL A 116 7.96 -11.08 1.04
N TYR A 117 8.35 -11.61 2.20
CA TYR A 117 7.45 -12.34 3.11
C TYR A 117 7.11 -11.55 4.38
N LEU A 118 7.65 -10.34 4.53
CA LEU A 118 7.59 -9.48 5.73
C LEU A 118 8.26 -10.07 6.99
N VAL A 119 8.37 -11.39 7.09
CA VAL A 119 9.00 -12.10 8.21
C VAL A 119 10.43 -12.53 7.88
N ASP A 120 11.17 -12.87 8.93
CA ASP A 120 12.59 -13.15 8.81
C ASP A 120 12.87 -14.47 8.08
N ILE A 121 13.86 -14.45 7.20
CA ILE A 121 14.42 -15.66 6.59
C ILE A 121 15.78 -15.93 7.23
N ARG A 122 15.90 -17.05 7.95
CA ARG A 122 17.14 -17.47 8.61
C ARG A 122 17.75 -18.65 7.87
N LYS A 123 19.08 -18.69 7.76
CA LYS A 123 19.79 -19.85 7.20
C LYS A 123 20.11 -20.81 8.33
N GLU A 124 19.55 -22.01 8.26
CA GLU A 124 19.81 -23.11 9.19
C GLU A 124 20.47 -24.28 8.47
N SER A 125 20.84 -25.32 9.23
CA SER A 125 21.54 -26.50 8.70
C SER A 125 20.77 -27.23 7.60
N LYS A 126 19.43 -27.18 7.62
CA LYS A 126 18.53 -27.83 6.66
C LYS A 126 18.14 -26.95 5.47
N GLY A 127 18.58 -25.69 5.42
CA GLY A 127 18.23 -24.75 4.35
C GLY A 127 17.84 -23.38 4.89
N ARG A 128 17.17 -22.58 4.05
CA ARG A 128 16.55 -21.34 4.52
C ARG A 128 15.29 -21.69 5.29
N ILE A 129 14.97 -20.95 6.33
CA ILE A 129 13.77 -21.15 7.14
C ILE A 129 13.09 -19.80 7.26
N LEU A 130 11.81 -19.77 6.92
CA LEU A 130 10.93 -18.64 7.14
C LEU A 130 10.42 -18.72 8.58
N LYS A 131 10.80 -17.74 9.42
CA LYS A 131 10.43 -17.64 10.83
C LYS A 131 9.15 -16.79 10.94
N LEU A 132 8.00 -17.45 11.00
CA LEU A 132 6.69 -16.78 10.96
C LEU A 132 6.40 -15.88 12.17
N ASP A 133 7.15 -16.10 13.25
CA ASP A 133 7.07 -15.42 14.53
C ASP A 133 8.12 -14.31 14.70
N SER A 134 8.89 -13.99 13.66
CA SER A 134 10.02 -13.08 13.73
C SER A 134 9.99 -12.01 12.63
N ILE A 135 10.15 -10.76 13.04
CA ILE A 135 10.22 -9.57 12.16
C ILE A 135 11.40 -8.67 12.55
N GLU A 136 12.49 -9.26 13.03
CA GLU A 136 13.68 -8.53 13.46
C GLU A 136 14.34 -7.76 12.32
N ASP A 137 14.19 -8.23 11.08
CA ASP A 137 14.70 -7.55 9.89
C ASP A 137 13.87 -6.28 9.57
N GLY A 138 12.67 -6.13 10.16
CA GLY A 138 11.80 -4.95 10.07
C GLY A 138 12.28 -3.73 10.88
N LYS A 139 13.50 -3.74 11.42
CA LYS A 139 14.08 -2.59 12.18
C LYS A 139 14.12 -1.31 11.36
N ASN A 140 14.27 -1.40 10.04
CA ASN A 140 14.32 -0.26 9.12
C ASN A 140 12.98 0.46 8.97
N TRP A 141 11.88 -0.13 9.44
CA TRP A 141 10.54 0.46 9.37
C TRP A 141 10.27 1.45 10.50
N ARG A 142 11.13 1.48 11.54
CA ARG A 142 10.99 2.40 12.67
C ARG A 142 11.19 3.84 12.21
N GLY A 143 10.27 4.71 12.60
CA GLY A 143 10.32 6.14 12.27
C GLY A 143 9.71 6.50 10.91
N MET A 144 9.12 5.55 10.20
CA MET A 144 8.34 5.85 8.98
C MET A 144 6.99 6.47 9.33
N ASP A 145 6.59 7.53 8.64
CA ASP A 145 5.30 8.19 8.84
C ASP A 145 4.12 7.39 8.28
N MET A 146 4.36 6.69 7.16
CA MET A 146 3.38 5.85 6.49
C MET A 146 4.07 4.59 5.95
N MET A 147 3.46 3.43 6.18
CA MET A 147 3.94 2.14 5.69
C MET A 147 2.86 1.43 4.89
N ILE A 148 3.24 0.90 3.73
CA ILE A 148 2.35 0.13 2.86
C ILE A 148 2.97 -1.26 2.70
N PHE A 149 2.33 -2.27 3.29
CA PHE A 149 2.78 -3.65 3.21
C PHE A 149 2.01 -4.41 2.15
N ASN A 150 2.71 -5.26 1.39
CA ASN A 150 2.09 -6.22 0.49
C ASN A 150 2.94 -7.49 0.49
N THR A 151 2.29 -8.63 0.73
CA THR A 151 2.91 -9.94 0.61
C THR A 151 1.90 -10.96 0.10
N TRP A 152 2.14 -11.49 -1.09
CA TRP A 152 1.24 -12.47 -1.71
C TRP A 152 1.96 -13.29 -2.77
N HIS A 153 2.62 -12.61 -3.71
CA HIS A 153 3.16 -13.20 -4.94
C HIS A 153 3.99 -14.46 -4.68
N TRP A 154 4.78 -14.48 -3.60
CA TRP A 154 5.73 -15.55 -3.35
C TRP A 154 5.20 -16.71 -2.48
N TRP A 155 4.07 -16.51 -1.80
CA TRP A 155 3.47 -17.53 -0.91
C TRP A 155 2.93 -18.74 -1.68
N GLY A 156 2.52 -18.54 -2.94
CA GLY A 156 1.93 -19.59 -3.78
C GLY A 156 2.94 -20.49 -4.48
N TYR A 157 4.23 -20.11 -4.56
CA TYR A 157 5.22 -20.94 -5.24
C TYR A 157 5.52 -22.20 -4.43
N ARG A 158 5.45 -23.38 -5.08
CA ARG A 158 5.88 -24.67 -4.54
C ARG A 158 6.92 -25.30 -5.48
N GLY A 159 7.89 -26.04 -4.95
CA GLY A 159 8.87 -26.81 -5.75
C GLY A 159 10.23 -26.12 -5.93
N ALA A 160 11.01 -26.54 -6.94
CA ALA A 160 12.44 -26.22 -7.12
C ALA A 160 12.79 -24.72 -7.32
N HIS A 161 11.79 -23.83 -7.47
CA HIS A 161 11.97 -22.38 -7.51
C HIS A 161 11.69 -21.68 -6.17
N GLN A 162 11.17 -22.40 -5.16
CA GLN A 162 11.45 -22.00 -3.80
C GLN A 162 12.92 -22.34 -3.55
N PRO A 163 13.74 -21.39 -3.11
CA PRO A 163 15.06 -21.74 -2.62
C PRO A 163 14.92 -22.45 -1.27
N LEU A 164 14.61 -23.75 -1.30
CA LEU A 164 14.45 -24.69 -0.18
C LEU A 164 14.17 -23.97 1.15
N MET A 165 12.97 -23.40 1.29
CA MET A 165 12.54 -22.71 2.50
C MET A 165 11.67 -23.62 3.37
N GLY A 166 12.14 -23.98 4.55
CA GLY A 166 11.30 -24.59 5.60
C GLY A 166 10.46 -23.52 6.31
N LEU A 167 9.27 -23.88 6.81
CA LEU A 167 8.46 -23.02 7.67
C LEU A 167 8.73 -23.40 9.13
N TYR A 168 8.89 -22.41 10.01
CA TYR A 168 9.00 -22.63 11.44
C TYR A 168 8.19 -21.59 12.21
N SER A 169 7.37 -22.06 13.15
CA SER A 169 6.69 -21.25 14.17
C SER A 169 7.08 -21.78 15.54
N SER A 170 7.57 -20.91 16.44
CA SER A 170 7.72 -21.26 17.84
C SER A 170 6.35 -21.41 18.48
N GLY A 171 5.89 -22.64 18.71
CA GLY A 171 4.77 -22.90 19.61
C GLY A 171 5.10 -22.38 21.01
N ARG A 172 4.14 -21.72 21.68
CA ARG A 172 4.26 -21.35 23.10
C ARG A 172 4.50 -22.63 23.92
N SER A 173 5.59 -22.63 24.66
CA SER A 173 6.02 -23.69 25.56
C SER A 173 5.00 -23.94 26.68
N GLY A 174 4.47 -25.15 26.69
CA GLY A 174 3.63 -25.70 27.74
C GLY A 174 3.20 -27.10 27.34
N ASP A 175 4.16 -28.02 27.25
CA ASP A 175 4.02 -29.44 27.60
C ASP A 175 5.32 -30.18 27.28
N GLU A 176 5.93 -30.75 28.32
CA GLU A 176 7.08 -31.65 28.22
C GLU A 176 6.63 -32.98 27.61
N GLY A 177 7.17 -33.33 26.44
CA GLY A 177 6.97 -34.63 25.82
C GLY A 177 8.06 -34.92 24.80
N HIS A 178 8.92 -35.89 25.10
CA HIS A 178 9.88 -36.48 24.18
C HIS A 178 9.21 -36.97 22.88
N GLY A 179 9.80 -36.62 21.73
CA GLY A 179 9.75 -37.46 20.52
C GLY A 179 9.09 -36.86 19.28
N SER A 180 9.89 -36.85 18.19
CA SER A 180 9.52 -36.89 16.77
C SER A 180 8.78 -35.72 16.11
N ASP A 181 9.48 -35.10 15.15
CA ASP A 181 9.00 -34.62 13.85
C ASP A 181 7.55 -34.09 13.79
N GLY A 182 7.38 -32.82 14.13
CA GLY A 182 6.19 -32.03 13.82
C GLY A 182 6.44 -31.04 12.68
N CYS A 183 6.59 -31.51 11.43
CA CYS A 183 6.30 -30.64 10.29
C CYS A 183 4.79 -30.38 10.32
N VAL A 184 4.38 -29.20 10.81
CA VAL A 184 3.00 -28.76 10.76
C VAL A 184 2.60 -28.65 9.27
N ARG A 185 1.87 -29.66 8.78
CA ARG A 185 1.12 -29.56 7.52
C ARG A 185 -0.14 -28.76 7.80
N GLU A 186 0.01 -27.45 7.98
CA GLU A 186 -1.13 -26.55 7.84
C GLU A 186 -1.27 -26.20 6.36
N GLY A 187 -2.31 -26.77 5.74
CA GLY A 187 -2.73 -26.36 4.41
C GLY A 187 -3.15 -24.91 4.47
N ALA A 188 -2.43 -24.05 3.73
CA ALA A 188 -2.90 -22.72 3.44
C ALA A 188 -4.27 -22.83 2.75
N GLY A 189 -5.32 -22.50 3.49
CA GLY A 189 -6.67 -22.38 2.99
C GLY A 189 -6.73 -21.29 1.92
N TYR A 190 -7.45 -21.58 0.84
CA TYR A 190 -7.79 -20.63 -0.19
C TYR A 190 -8.64 -19.51 0.43
N MET A 191 -8.11 -18.29 0.52
CA MET A 191 -8.96 -17.09 0.51
C MET A 191 -9.16 -16.73 -0.96
N GLY A 192 -10.32 -17.11 -1.48
CA GLY A 192 -10.87 -16.58 -2.72
C GLY A 192 -11.57 -15.26 -2.50
#